data_AF-A0A9R1V3H0-F1
#
_entry.id   AF-A0A9R1V3H0-F1
#
_cell.length_a   1.000
_cell.length_b   1.000
_cell.length_c   1.000
_cell.angle_alpha   90.00
_cell.angle_beta   90.00
_cell.angle_gamma   90.00
#
_symmetry.space_group_name_H-M   'P 1'
#
loop_
_entity.id
_entity.type
_entity.pdbx_description
1 polymer ?
#
loop_
_entity_poly.entity_id
_entity_poly.type
_entity_poly.pdbx_seq_one_letter_code
_entity_poly.pdbx_strand_id
1 'polypeptide(L)'
;MECSYIEITFHEYEGDEIERSKAYATIERFLSTNSSDRANRLRAKVLKDNESVVLSMDENVEIINEFQGIKIWWTSKKNIRQHQPLYSNRVDEEKRYYKLTSRREHRDTIKNAYLQHILHEGKAIAVITRQRKLYTNNKSENIGYGYRRSMWSHIIFEHPSTFDTLAMDPVKKEVILDDLQTFSESKDYYKKVGKLWKRGYLLHGPPGTGKSSMIAAMANLLEYDIYDLELSSVKDNTDLRKLLIETSNKLNISLTRRGRMDIHIELSYCCFEAFKVLAKNYMDLESHELFGIINGLLKETNITPADVAEDLI
;
A
#
# COMPACT_ATOMS: atom_id res chain seq x y z
N MET A 1 19.99 -20.23 -41.36
CA MET A 1 18.85 -19.30 -41.18
C MET A 1 18.93 -18.75 -39.77
N GLU A 2 19.49 -17.56 -39.59
CA GLU A 2 19.53 -16.93 -38.26
C GLU A 2 18.14 -16.37 -37.92
N CYS A 3 17.66 -16.63 -36.70
CA CYS A 3 16.40 -16.06 -36.21
C CYS A 3 16.46 -14.52 -36.27
N SER A 4 15.58 -13.91 -37.08
CA SER A 4 15.48 -12.45 -37.26
C SER A 4 14.88 -11.72 -36.05
N TYR A 5 14.41 -12.46 -35.05
CA TYR A 5 13.71 -11.95 -33.88
C TYR A 5 14.36 -12.43 -32.59
N ILE A 6 14.28 -11.58 -31.56
CA ILE A 6 14.56 -11.93 -30.17
C ILE A 6 13.23 -12.21 -29.45
N GLU A 7 13.21 -13.28 -28.66
CA GLU A 7 12.10 -13.62 -27.79
C GLU A 7 12.57 -13.65 -26.32
N ILE A 8 11.77 -13.07 -25.42
CA ILE A 8 12.02 -13.08 -23.97
C ILE A 8 10.73 -13.50 -23.26
N THR A 9 10.82 -14.48 -22.37
CA THR A 9 9.67 -15.03 -21.63
C THR A 9 9.75 -14.72 -20.15
N PHE A 10 8.62 -14.31 -19.58
CA PHE A 10 8.46 -14.03 -18.15
C PHE A 10 7.39 -14.97 -17.59
N HIS A 11 7.81 -15.96 -16.82
CA HIS A 11 6.90 -16.96 -16.24
C HIS A 11 6.18 -16.41 -15.00
N GLU A 12 4.93 -16.84 -14.81
CA GLU A 12 4.14 -16.48 -13.63
C GLU A 12 4.76 -16.99 -12.34
N TYR A 13 5.36 -18.18 -12.38
CA TYR A 13 6.11 -18.80 -11.29
C TYR A 13 7.48 -19.24 -11.79
N GLU A 14 8.53 -18.98 -11.01
CA GLU A 14 9.88 -19.41 -11.33
C GLU A 14 10.12 -20.83 -10.78
N GLY A 15 10.16 -21.83 -11.67
CA GLY A 15 10.42 -23.23 -11.28
C GLY A 15 9.28 -23.89 -10.50
N ASP A 16 9.59 -24.31 -9.26
CA ASP A 16 8.68 -24.91 -8.27
C ASP A 16 8.32 -23.91 -7.14
N GLU A 17 8.63 -22.63 -7.32
CA GLU A 17 8.26 -21.60 -6.36
C GLU A 17 6.75 -21.35 -6.34
N ILE A 18 6.19 -21.28 -5.14
CA ILE A 18 4.77 -20.94 -4.88
C ILE A 18 4.54 -19.43 -5.03
N GLU A 19 5.59 -18.62 -4.94
CA GLU A 19 5.49 -17.16 -5.06
C GLU A 19 5.50 -16.72 -6.52
N ARG A 20 4.53 -15.85 -6.86
CA ARG A 20 4.39 -15.28 -8.18
C ARG A 20 5.59 -14.36 -8.51
N SER A 21 6.18 -14.50 -9.69
CA SER A 21 7.32 -13.68 -10.11
C SER A 21 6.99 -12.19 -10.07
N LYS A 22 7.85 -11.41 -9.39
CA LYS A 22 7.71 -9.95 -9.27
C LYS A 22 7.76 -9.28 -10.64
N ALA A 23 8.59 -9.80 -11.55
CA ALA A 23 8.69 -9.29 -12.92
C ALA A 23 7.37 -9.51 -13.67
N TYR A 24 6.82 -10.72 -13.59
CA TYR A 24 5.55 -11.05 -14.22
C TYR A 24 4.39 -10.18 -13.73
N ALA A 25 4.25 -10.02 -12.40
CA ALA A 25 3.19 -9.19 -11.83
C ALA A 25 3.33 -7.70 -12.22
N THR A 26 4.56 -7.21 -12.36
CA THR A 26 4.83 -5.83 -12.79
C THR A 26 4.46 -5.62 -14.26
N ILE A 27 4.84 -6.57 -15.12
CA ILE A 27 4.52 -6.57 -16.55
C ILE A 27 3.01 -6.69 -16.77
N GLU A 28 2.32 -7.56 -16.03
CA GLU A 28 0.85 -7.69 -16.09
C GLU A 28 0.18 -6.33 -15.86
N ARG A 29 0.59 -5.59 -14.83
CA ARG A 29 0.03 -4.28 -14.50
C ARG A 29 0.28 -3.24 -15.59
N PHE A 30 1.53 -3.17 -16.08
CA PHE A 30 1.88 -2.27 -17.17
C PHE A 30 1.02 -2.55 -18.42
N LEU A 31 0.94 -3.82 -18.83
CA LEU A 31 0.16 -4.20 -20.01
C LEU A 31 -1.33 -4.01 -19.81
N SER A 32 -1.88 -4.29 -18.61
CA SER A 32 -3.29 -4.06 -18.34
C SER A 32 -3.66 -2.59 -18.41
N THR A 33 -2.83 -1.69 -17.89
CA THR A 33 -3.15 -0.25 -17.84
C THR A 33 -2.86 0.45 -19.16
N ASN A 34 -1.71 0.17 -19.78
CA ASN A 34 -1.28 0.88 -20.99
C ASN A 34 -1.82 0.27 -22.28
N SER A 35 -2.47 -0.90 -22.20
CA SER A 35 -2.90 -1.63 -23.38
C SER A 35 -4.31 -2.22 -23.31
N SER A 36 -5.08 -2.01 -22.23
CA SER A 36 -6.49 -2.41 -22.16
C SER A 36 -7.31 -1.83 -23.29
N ASP A 37 -7.09 -0.56 -23.60
CA ASP A 37 -7.90 0.20 -24.57
C ASP A 37 -7.63 -0.22 -26.03
N ARG A 38 -6.50 -0.90 -26.27
CA ARG A 38 -6.07 -1.41 -27.57
C ARG A 38 -6.27 -2.92 -27.71
N ALA A 39 -6.67 -3.60 -26.64
CA ALA A 39 -6.86 -5.04 -26.64
C ALA A 39 -8.28 -5.40 -27.09
N ASN A 40 -8.39 -6.19 -28.15
CA ASN A 40 -9.69 -6.66 -28.66
C ASN A 40 -10.36 -7.70 -27.76
N ARG A 41 -9.61 -8.29 -26.81
CA ARG A 41 -10.10 -9.28 -25.84
C ARG A 41 -9.42 -9.08 -24.49
N LEU A 42 -10.23 -8.92 -23.45
CA LEU A 42 -9.80 -8.72 -22.07
C LEU A 42 -10.34 -9.82 -21.17
N ARG A 43 -9.58 -10.14 -20.13
CA ARG A 43 -9.95 -11.07 -19.07
C ARG A 43 -10.10 -10.32 -17.75
N ALA A 44 -11.28 -10.42 -17.17
CA ALA A 44 -11.55 -9.99 -15.81
C ALA A 44 -10.94 -10.97 -14.79
N LYS A 45 -10.22 -10.45 -13.79
CA LYS A 45 -9.81 -11.18 -12.58
C LYS A 45 -10.37 -10.43 -11.37
N VAL A 46 -11.19 -11.13 -10.58
CA VAL A 46 -11.59 -10.65 -9.26
C VAL A 46 -10.43 -10.93 -8.31
N LEU A 47 -9.90 -9.89 -7.69
CA LEU A 47 -8.89 -10.06 -6.65
C LEU A 47 -9.57 -10.68 -5.43
N LYS A 48 -8.98 -11.74 -4.84
CA LYS A 48 -9.59 -12.48 -3.71
C LYS A 48 -9.92 -11.61 -2.48
N ASP A 49 -9.39 -10.40 -2.42
CA ASP A 49 -9.58 -9.45 -1.33
C ASP A 49 -10.63 -8.36 -1.67
N ASN A 50 -11.28 -8.37 -2.84
CA ASN A 50 -12.25 -7.34 -3.22
C ASN A 50 -13.17 -7.70 -4.41
N GLU A 51 -14.37 -7.10 -4.46
CA GLU A 51 -15.24 -7.06 -5.66
C GLU A 51 -14.65 -6.20 -6.81
N SER A 52 -13.39 -5.77 -6.69
CA SER A 52 -12.68 -5.05 -7.75
C SER A 52 -12.26 -6.03 -8.86
N VAL A 53 -12.79 -5.80 -10.06
CA VAL A 53 -12.41 -6.51 -11.27
C VAL A 53 -11.18 -5.85 -11.88
N VAL A 54 -10.04 -6.54 -11.89
CA VAL A 54 -8.87 -6.12 -12.68
C VAL A 54 -8.97 -6.75 -14.06
N LEU A 55 -8.99 -5.91 -15.09
CA LEU A 55 -8.89 -6.37 -16.47
C LEU A 55 -7.43 -6.69 -16.79
N SER A 56 -7.20 -7.83 -17.42
CA SER A 56 -5.89 -8.31 -17.86
C SER A 56 -6.00 -8.79 -19.30
N MET A 57 -4.88 -8.94 -20.01
CA MET A 57 -4.90 -9.49 -21.36
C MET A 57 -5.48 -10.92 -21.38
N ASP A 58 -6.42 -11.18 -22.30
CA ASP A 58 -6.91 -12.54 -22.55
C ASP A 58 -5.81 -13.41 -23.21
N GLU A 59 -6.02 -14.72 -23.20
CA GLU A 59 -5.04 -15.69 -23.68
C GLU A 59 -4.78 -15.53 -25.18
N ASN A 60 -3.50 -15.60 -25.57
CA ASN A 60 -3.01 -15.44 -26.93
C ASN A 60 -3.34 -14.10 -27.60
N VAL A 61 -3.72 -13.09 -26.82
CA VAL A 61 -3.83 -11.72 -27.32
C VAL A 61 -2.43 -11.15 -27.53
N GLU A 62 -2.21 -10.61 -28.73
CA GLU A 62 -1.01 -9.90 -29.10
C GLU A 62 -1.25 -8.40 -29.01
N ILE A 63 -0.35 -7.69 -28.33
CA ILE A 63 -0.37 -6.23 -28.22
C ILE A 63 0.94 -5.69 -28.74
N ILE A 64 0.84 -4.62 -29.52
CA ILE A 64 2.00 -3.89 -30.03
C ILE A 64 2.20 -2.65 -29.15
N ASN A 65 3.36 -2.60 -28.51
CA ASN A 65 3.85 -1.42 -27.83
C ASN A 65 4.96 -0.78 -28.67
N GLU A 66 5.06 0.54 -28.63
CA GLU A 66 6.09 1.28 -29.36
C GLU A 66 6.96 2.03 -28.37
N PHE A 67 8.27 1.81 -28.44
CA PHE A 67 9.26 2.46 -27.58
C PHE A 67 10.38 3.03 -28.43
N GLN A 68 10.54 4.35 -28.43
CA GLN A 68 11.56 5.04 -29.24
C GLN A 68 11.49 4.66 -30.75
N GLY A 69 10.28 4.49 -31.29
CA GLY A 69 10.05 4.07 -32.69
C GLY A 69 10.22 2.57 -32.94
N ILE A 70 10.59 1.78 -31.94
CA ILE A 70 10.75 0.33 -32.03
C ILE A 70 9.42 -0.35 -31.69
N LYS A 71 8.92 -1.19 -32.60
CA LYS A 71 7.76 -2.04 -32.35
C LYS A 71 8.14 -3.27 -31.52
N ILE A 72 7.39 -3.50 -30.46
CA ILE A 72 7.59 -4.58 -29.50
C ILE A 72 6.26 -5.29 -29.30
N TRP A 73 6.27 -6.60 -29.52
CA TRP A 73 5.07 -7.43 -29.46
C TRP A 73 5.02 -8.18 -28.14
N TRP A 74 3.90 -8.06 -27.43
CA TRP A 74 3.62 -8.78 -26.21
C TRP A 74 2.51 -9.79 -26.43
N THR A 75 2.73 -11.03 -25.99
CA THR A 75 1.73 -12.10 -26.05
C THR A 75 1.58 -12.77 -24.69
N SER A 76 0.33 -12.96 -24.25
CA SER A 76 -0.01 -13.76 -23.07
C SER A 76 -0.18 -15.22 -23.48
N LYS A 77 0.56 -16.16 -22.86
CA LYS A 77 0.50 -17.59 -23.22
C LYS A 77 0.36 -18.48 -21.99
N LYS A 78 -0.15 -19.70 -22.23
CA LYS A 78 -0.23 -20.80 -21.27
C LYS A 78 0.55 -22.00 -21.75
N ASN A 79 1.26 -22.67 -20.85
CA ASN A 79 1.76 -24.01 -21.11
C ASN A 79 0.67 -25.03 -20.79
N ILE A 80 0.18 -25.73 -21.80
CA ILE A 80 -0.63 -26.94 -21.63
C ILE A 80 0.37 -28.10 -21.59
N ARG A 81 0.46 -28.83 -20.48
CA ARG A 81 1.21 -30.10 -20.47
C ARG A 81 0.38 -31.11 -21.27
N GLN A 82 0.94 -31.63 -22.37
CA GLN A 82 0.42 -32.83 -23.01
C GLN A 82 0.76 -34.03 -22.12
N HIS A 83 -0.25 -34.62 -21.48
CA HIS A 83 -0.26 -35.91 -20.78
C HIS A 83 0.78 -36.16 -19.67
N GLN A 84 0.33 -36.30 -18.42
CA GLN A 84 0.95 -37.18 -17.42
C GLN A 84 -0.12 -38.05 -16.70
N PRO A 85 0.25 -39.24 -16.18
CA PRO A 85 -0.70 -40.26 -15.74
C PRO A 85 -1.41 -39.93 -14.43
N LEU A 86 -2.56 -40.60 -14.22
CA LEU A 86 -3.59 -40.47 -13.18
C LEU A 86 -3.17 -40.56 -11.69
N TYR A 87 -1.88 -40.53 -11.34
CA TYR A 87 -1.39 -40.68 -9.96
C TYR A 87 -0.53 -39.49 -9.52
N SER A 88 -1.12 -38.30 -9.52
CA SER A 88 -0.54 -37.11 -8.88
C SER A 88 -1.68 -36.24 -8.36
N ASN A 89 -1.89 -36.20 -7.04
CA ASN A 89 -2.85 -35.29 -6.37
C ASN A 89 -2.36 -33.83 -6.35
N ARG A 90 -1.45 -33.42 -7.24
CA ARG A 90 -1.13 -32.01 -7.44
C ARG A 90 -2.15 -31.46 -8.42
N VAL A 91 -2.97 -30.52 -7.95
CA VAL A 91 -3.80 -29.68 -8.81
C VAL A 91 -2.89 -29.14 -9.92
N ASP A 92 -3.24 -29.43 -11.18
CA ASP A 92 -2.50 -29.01 -12.36
C ASP A 92 -2.51 -27.48 -12.44
N GLU A 93 -1.47 -26.83 -11.91
CA GLU A 93 -1.35 -25.37 -11.96
C GLU A 93 -0.92 -24.94 -13.37
N GLU A 94 -1.85 -24.34 -14.11
CA GLU A 94 -1.62 -23.75 -15.42
C GLU A 94 -0.41 -22.79 -15.40
N LYS A 95 0.73 -23.16 -15.99
CA LYS A 95 1.92 -22.29 -16.01
C LYS A 95 1.79 -21.22 -17.10
N ARG A 96 1.36 -20.01 -16.73
CA ARG A 96 1.26 -18.84 -17.62
C ARG A 96 2.59 -18.11 -17.77
N TYR A 97 2.74 -17.39 -18.88
CA TYR A 97 3.87 -16.51 -19.12
C TYR A 97 3.53 -15.41 -20.11
N TYR A 98 4.23 -14.27 -19.99
CA TYR A 98 4.26 -13.25 -21.03
C TYR A 98 5.47 -13.48 -21.93
N LYS A 99 5.28 -13.34 -23.24
CA LYS A 99 6.36 -13.38 -24.22
C LYS A 99 6.47 -12.04 -24.93
N LEU A 100 7.65 -11.44 -24.83
CA LEU A 100 8.09 -10.31 -25.62
C LEU A 100 8.77 -10.82 -26.89
N THR A 101 8.37 -10.30 -28.04
CA THR A 101 9.02 -10.52 -29.33
C THR A 101 9.42 -9.18 -29.93
N SER A 102 10.61 -9.08 -30.52
CA SER A 102 11.01 -7.92 -31.31
C SER A 102 12.15 -8.29 -32.28
N ARG A 103 12.53 -7.39 -33.19
CA ARG A 103 13.61 -7.65 -34.15
C ARG A 103 14.96 -7.75 -33.42
N ARG A 104 15.81 -8.68 -33.87
CA ARG A 104 17.11 -8.96 -33.24
C ARG A 104 18.05 -7.75 -33.25
N GLU A 105 17.90 -6.85 -34.23
CA GLU A 105 18.65 -5.58 -34.34
C GLU A 105 18.46 -4.63 -33.15
N HIS A 106 17.34 -4.75 -32.43
CA HIS A 106 17.02 -3.89 -31.27
C HIS A 106 17.33 -4.55 -29.92
N ARG A 107 18.02 -5.70 -29.91
CA ARG A 107 18.29 -6.51 -28.71
C ARG A 107 18.86 -5.70 -27.55
N ASP A 108 19.85 -4.85 -27.81
CA ASP A 108 20.54 -4.10 -26.76
C ASP A 108 19.64 -3.01 -26.16
N THR A 109 18.89 -2.29 -27.00
CA THR A 109 17.89 -1.31 -26.56
C THR A 109 16.80 -1.98 -25.73
N ILE A 110 16.33 -3.16 -26.14
CA ILE A 110 15.32 -3.90 -25.39
C ILE A 110 15.86 -4.29 -24.02
N LYS A 111 17.03 -4.93 -23.99
CA LYS A 111 17.62 -5.47 -22.74
C LYS A 111 17.98 -4.37 -21.75
N ASN A 112 18.56 -3.27 -22.23
CA ASN A 112 19.17 -2.26 -21.37
C ASN A 112 18.24 -1.07 -21.07
N ALA A 113 17.29 -0.75 -21.95
CA ALA A 113 16.38 0.38 -21.76
C ALA A 113 14.93 -0.05 -21.59
N TYR A 114 14.35 -0.79 -22.55
CA TYR A 114 12.92 -1.09 -22.54
C TYR A 114 12.50 -1.93 -21.33
N LEU A 115 13.24 -3.00 -21.01
CA LEU A 115 12.93 -3.85 -19.85
C LEU A 115 12.98 -3.07 -18.53
N GLN A 116 13.89 -2.10 -18.41
CA GLN A 116 13.96 -1.26 -17.21
C GLN A 116 12.79 -0.28 -17.16
N HIS A 117 12.44 0.31 -18.30
CA HIS A 117 11.31 1.22 -18.44
C HIS A 117 9.98 0.55 -18.06
N ILE A 118 9.65 -0.63 -18.61
CA ILE A 118 8.40 -1.33 -18.28
C ILE A 118 8.36 -1.74 -16.79
N LEU A 119 9.49 -2.12 -16.22
CA LEU A 119 9.56 -2.48 -14.80
C LEU A 119 9.41 -1.24 -13.91
N HIS A 120 9.90 -0.08 -14.35
CA HIS A 120 9.73 1.18 -13.66
C HIS A 120 8.27 1.66 -13.73
N GLU A 121 7.69 1.71 -14.93
CA GLU A 121 6.29 2.12 -15.11
C GLU A 121 5.32 1.16 -14.44
N GLY A 122 5.51 -0.16 -14.58
CA GLY A 122 4.66 -1.14 -13.92
C GLY A 122 4.73 -1.04 -12.38
N LYS A 123 5.90 -0.65 -11.82
CA LYS A 123 6.02 -0.35 -10.39
C LYS A 123 5.32 0.95 -10.01
N ALA A 124 5.43 2.00 -10.83
CA ALA A 124 4.72 3.26 -10.62
C ALA A 124 3.19 3.05 -10.64
N ILE A 125 2.68 2.31 -11.62
CA ILE A 125 1.27 1.90 -11.68
C ILE A 125 0.88 1.08 -10.44
N ALA A 126 1.75 0.15 -10.00
CA ALA A 126 1.48 -0.62 -8.79
C ALA A 126 1.37 0.26 -7.55
N VAL A 127 2.13 1.36 -7.45
CA VAL A 127 2.01 2.35 -6.37
C VAL A 127 0.68 3.09 -6.47
N ILE A 128 0.32 3.61 -7.65
CA ILE A 128 -0.91 4.39 -7.87
C ILE A 128 -2.18 3.56 -7.63
N THR A 129 -2.21 2.32 -8.12
CA THR A 129 -3.35 1.41 -7.98
C THR A 129 -3.35 0.64 -6.66
N ARG A 130 -2.36 0.86 -5.79
CA ARG A 130 -2.25 0.15 -4.52
C ARG A 130 -3.41 0.58 -3.61
N GLN A 131 -4.18 -0.40 -3.18
CA GLN A 131 -5.08 -0.22 -2.06
C GLN A 131 -4.32 -0.41 -0.76
N ARG A 132 -4.42 0.56 0.15
CA ARG A 132 -3.86 0.49 1.50
C ARG A 132 -4.58 -0.60 2.29
N LYS A 133 -3.87 -1.21 3.21
CA LYS A 133 -4.37 -2.31 4.04
C LYS A 133 -4.22 -2.01 5.52
N LEU A 134 -5.19 -2.45 6.31
CA LEU A 134 -5.12 -2.49 7.76
C LEU A 134 -4.86 -3.94 8.16
N TYR A 135 -3.70 -4.18 8.76
CA TYR A 135 -3.25 -5.48 9.23
C TYR A 135 -3.50 -5.62 10.73
N THR A 136 -3.99 -6.79 11.15
CA THR A 136 -4.15 -7.15 12.56
C THR A 136 -3.49 -8.50 12.82
N ASN A 137 -2.78 -8.63 13.95
CA ASN A 137 -2.10 -9.88 14.27
C ASN A 137 -3.09 -10.98 14.67
N ASN A 138 -2.86 -12.18 14.18
CA ASN A 138 -3.66 -13.35 14.50
C ASN A 138 -3.27 -13.89 15.89
N LYS A 139 -4.26 -14.36 16.67
CA LYS A 139 -3.98 -15.10 17.92
C LYS A 139 -3.12 -16.33 17.63
N SER A 140 -2.05 -16.50 18.40
CA SER A 140 -1.07 -17.55 18.15
C SER A 140 -1.61 -18.99 18.33
N GLU A 141 -2.76 -19.18 18.97
CA GLU A 141 -3.47 -20.47 19.05
C GLU A 141 -4.00 -20.97 17.70
N ASN A 142 -4.26 -20.05 16.76
CA ASN A 142 -4.79 -20.38 15.43
C ASN A 142 -3.68 -20.72 14.41
N ILE A 143 -2.42 -20.73 14.83
CA ILE A 143 -1.29 -21.20 14.02
C ILE A 143 -1.24 -22.72 14.14
N GLY A 144 -2.20 -23.40 13.49
CA GLY A 144 -2.24 -24.86 13.43
C GLY A 144 -0.95 -25.44 12.82
N TYR A 145 -0.67 -26.71 13.11
CA TYR A 145 0.45 -27.48 12.57
C TYR A 145 0.30 -27.67 11.05
N GLY A 146 0.66 -26.64 10.29
CA GLY A 146 0.63 -26.62 8.83
C GLY A 146 1.45 -25.44 8.32
N TYR A 147 2.25 -25.68 7.29
CA TYR A 147 3.19 -24.70 6.71
C TYR A 147 2.52 -23.33 6.42
N ARG A 148 3.11 -22.27 6.98
CA ARG A 148 2.99 -20.84 6.59
C ARG A 148 1.58 -20.22 6.58
N ARG A 149 0.90 -20.14 7.74
CA ARG A 149 -0.12 -19.10 7.93
C ARG A 149 0.55 -17.76 8.24
N SER A 150 0.22 -16.72 7.47
CA SER A 150 0.61 -15.33 7.75
C SER A 150 0.24 -14.97 9.19
N MET A 151 1.16 -14.37 9.95
CA MET A 151 0.86 -13.92 11.31
C MET A 151 -0.08 -12.70 11.33
N TRP A 152 -0.30 -12.11 10.16
CA TRP A 152 -1.19 -10.98 9.94
C TRP A 152 -2.40 -11.39 9.10
N SER A 153 -3.59 -10.97 9.50
CA SER A 153 -4.75 -10.83 8.62
C SER A 153 -4.86 -9.37 8.17
N HIS A 154 -5.59 -9.10 7.08
CA HIS A 154 -5.80 -7.73 6.63
C HIS A 154 -7.19 -7.50 6.06
N ILE A 155 -7.64 -6.26 6.20
CA ILE A 155 -8.74 -5.68 5.44
C ILE A 155 -8.22 -4.50 4.62
N ILE A 156 -9.02 -4.01 3.68
CA ILE A 156 -8.71 -2.78 2.97
C ILE A 156 -8.88 -1.61 3.95
N PHE A 157 -7.93 -0.70 3.92
CA PHE A 157 -7.96 0.49 4.74
C PHE A 157 -8.63 1.63 3.97
N GLU A 158 -9.90 1.87 4.30
CA GLU A 158 -10.70 3.00 3.83
C GLU A 158 -11.15 3.80 5.06
N HIS A 159 -10.48 4.91 5.31
CA HIS A 159 -10.82 5.82 6.41
C HIS A 159 -10.90 7.26 5.88
N PRO A 160 -11.99 8.00 6.15
CA PRO A 160 -12.21 9.32 5.56
C PRO A 160 -11.31 10.41 6.15
N SER A 161 -10.74 10.19 7.33
CA SER A 161 -9.95 11.22 8.01
C SER A 161 -8.67 11.58 7.25
N THR A 162 -8.56 12.85 6.90
CA THR A 162 -7.36 13.54 6.39
C THR A 162 -6.95 14.65 7.36
N PHE A 163 -5.77 15.24 7.16
CA PHE A 163 -5.34 16.41 7.93
C PHE A 163 -6.30 17.60 7.79
N ASP A 164 -7.01 17.73 6.67
CA ASP A 164 -8.02 18.78 6.48
C ASP A 164 -9.23 18.56 7.38
N THR A 165 -9.72 17.32 7.45
CA THR A 165 -10.88 16.95 8.30
C THR A 165 -10.55 16.91 9.79
N LEU A 166 -9.27 16.87 10.17
CA LEU A 166 -8.85 16.70 11.55
C LEU A 166 -9.04 18.00 12.35
N ALA A 167 -9.91 17.94 13.36
CA ALA A 167 -10.18 19.04 14.27
C ALA A 167 -9.05 19.20 15.30
N MET A 168 -8.12 20.11 15.02
CA MET A 168 -7.02 20.46 15.91
C MET A 168 -6.49 21.87 15.62
N ASP A 169 -5.61 22.36 16.48
CA ASP A 169 -4.90 23.63 16.28
C ASP A 169 -4.09 23.62 14.96
N PRO A 170 -4.26 24.63 14.08
CA PRO A 170 -3.61 24.67 12.77
C PRO A 170 -2.08 24.77 12.87
N VAL A 171 -1.54 25.46 13.89
CA VAL A 171 -0.09 25.58 14.08
C VAL A 171 0.49 24.22 14.46
N LYS A 172 -0.15 23.50 15.38
CA LYS A 172 0.27 22.13 15.73
C LYS A 172 0.14 21.19 14.53
N LYS A 173 -0.92 21.36 13.72
CA LYS A 173 -1.16 20.56 12.51
C LYS A 173 -0.03 20.72 11.51
N GLU A 174 0.38 21.96 11.23
CA GLU A 174 1.42 22.29 10.27
C GLU A 174 2.80 21.75 10.69
N VAL A 175 3.15 21.84 11.98
CA VAL A 175 4.39 21.25 12.51
C VAL A 175 4.44 19.73 12.28
N ILE A 176 3.32 19.03 12.44
CA ILE A 176 3.28 17.58 12.23
C ILE A 176 3.35 17.24 10.73
N LEU A 177 2.68 18.03 9.89
CA LEU A 177 2.74 17.87 8.44
C LEU A 177 4.16 18.06 7.91
N ASP A 178 4.84 19.11 8.33
CA ASP A 178 6.22 19.40 7.94
C ASP A 178 7.18 18.27 8.36
N ASP A 179 7.03 17.72 9.57
CA ASP A 179 7.85 16.60 10.01
C ASP A 179 7.61 15.34 9.18
N LEU A 180 6.35 15.02 8.86
CA LEU A 180 5.99 13.85 8.07
C LEU A 180 6.53 13.93 6.65
N GLN A 181 6.43 15.10 6.02
CA GLN A 181 6.97 15.37 4.68
C GLN A 181 8.50 15.32 4.70
N THR A 182 9.13 16.02 5.65
CA THR A 182 10.59 16.00 5.81
C THR A 182 11.10 14.57 6.03
N PHE A 183 10.42 13.79 6.87
CA PHE A 183 10.79 12.39 7.12
C PHE A 183 10.67 11.50 5.88
N SER A 184 9.61 11.67 5.07
CA SER A 184 9.37 10.86 3.88
C SER A 184 10.46 11.08 2.81
N GLU A 185 10.99 12.29 2.71
CA GLU A 185 12.04 12.67 1.75
C GLU A 185 13.47 12.39 2.26
N SER A 186 13.64 12.18 3.57
CA SER A 186 14.97 12.09 4.21
C SER A 186 15.69 10.74 4.05
N LYS A 187 15.19 9.80 3.24
CA LYS A 187 15.76 8.43 3.13
C LYS A 187 17.26 8.42 2.82
N ASP A 188 17.70 9.23 1.86
CA ASP A 188 19.10 9.32 1.46
C ASP A 188 19.98 10.00 2.51
N TYR A 189 19.43 10.99 3.22
CA TYR A 189 20.11 11.62 4.35
C TYR A 189 20.39 10.59 5.46
N TYR A 190 19.40 9.80 5.87
CA TYR A 190 19.57 8.74 6.87
C TYR A 190 20.64 7.72 6.43
N LYS A 191 20.59 7.29 5.16
CA LYS A 191 21.60 6.39 4.59
C LYS A 191 23.01 6.99 4.63
N LYS A 192 23.16 8.26 4.25
CA LYS A 192 24.44 8.99 4.25
C LYS A 192 25.07 9.08 5.64
N VAL A 193 24.26 9.31 6.68
CA VAL A 193 24.75 9.43 8.07
C VAL A 193 24.78 8.09 8.81
N GLY A 194 24.53 6.96 8.12
CA GLY A 194 24.55 5.62 8.71
C GLY A 194 23.45 5.39 9.76
N LYS A 195 22.35 6.14 9.71
CA LYS A 195 21.20 5.98 10.60
C LYS A 195 20.09 5.17 9.92
N LEU A 196 19.34 4.44 10.73
CA LEU A 196 18.20 3.68 10.27
C LEU A 196 17.02 4.63 10.00
N TRP A 197 16.46 4.57 8.79
CA TRP A 197 15.34 5.44 8.38
C TRP A 197 14.04 5.02 9.08
N LYS A 198 13.83 5.61 10.26
CA LYS A 198 12.68 5.38 11.14
C LYS A 198 12.31 6.66 11.89
N ARG A 199 11.02 6.78 12.19
CA ARG A 199 10.43 7.85 13.00
C ARG A 199 9.43 7.22 13.97
N GLY A 200 9.50 7.61 15.26
CA GLY A 200 8.54 7.17 16.28
C GLY A 200 7.71 8.34 16.80
N TYR A 201 6.38 8.20 16.77
CA TYR A 201 5.42 9.16 17.31
C TYR A 201 4.71 8.57 18.53
N LEU A 202 4.62 9.33 19.62
CA LEU A 202 3.73 9.04 20.75
C LEU A 202 2.52 9.97 20.68
N LEU A 203 1.32 9.41 20.52
CA LEU A 203 0.09 10.16 20.61
C LEU A 203 -0.54 9.95 21.98
N HIS A 204 -0.83 11.02 22.72
CA HIS A 204 -1.46 10.93 24.04
C HIS A 204 -2.50 12.04 24.26
N GLY A 205 -3.44 11.79 25.17
CA GLY A 205 -4.52 12.71 25.52
C GLY A 205 -5.80 11.97 25.94
N PRO A 206 -6.85 12.68 26.38
CA PRO A 206 -8.13 12.09 26.80
C PRO A 206 -8.81 11.25 25.69
N PRO A 207 -9.66 10.25 26.02
CA PRO A 207 -10.48 9.59 25.00
C PRO A 207 -11.32 10.63 24.22
N GLY A 208 -11.63 10.36 22.95
CA GLY A 208 -12.38 11.32 22.12
C GLY A 208 -11.57 12.44 21.47
N THR A 209 -10.26 12.57 21.74
CA THR A 209 -9.41 13.62 21.11
C THR A 209 -8.84 13.27 19.73
N GLY A 210 -9.37 12.24 19.06
CA GLY A 210 -9.00 11.93 17.68
C GLY A 210 -7.67 11.21 17.47
N LYS A 211 -7.14 10.49 18.46
CA LYS A 211 -5.90 9.68 18.32
C LYS A 211 -5.92 8.73 17.13
N SER A 212 -6.97 7.92 17.01
CA SER A 212 -7.12 6.97 15.90
C SER A 212 -7.32 7.70 14.56
N SER A 213 -8.09 8.80 14.56
CA SER A 213 -8.27 9.65 13.38
C SER A 213 -6.95 10.27 12.92
N MET A 214 -6.08 10.67 13.84
CA MET A 214 -4.73 11.18 13.53
C MET A 214 -3.86 10.11 12.86
N ILE A 215 -3.88 8.86 13.37
CA ILE A 215 -3.16 7.74 12.74
C ILE A 215 -3.68 7.50 11.32
N ALA A 216 -5.01 7.54 11.13
CA ALA A 216 -5.61 7.41 9.82
C ALA A 216 -5.21 8.56 8.86
N ALA A 217 -5.20 9.80 9.33
CA ALA A 217 -4.76 10.96 8.56
C ALA A 217 -3.27 10.86 8.16
N MET A 218 -2.41 10.41 9.07
CA MET A 218 -0.99 10.13 8.78
C MET A 218 -0.83 9.03 7.73
N ALA A 219 -1.55 7.91 7.87
CA ALA A 219 -1.51 6.81 6.90
C ALA A 219 -2.04 7.25 5.53
N ASN A 220 -3.05 8.12 5.52
CA ASN A 220 -3.60 8.68 4.29
C ASN A 220 -2.61 9.60 3.58
N LEU A 221 -1.93 10.48 4.32
CA LEU A 221 -0.90 11.39 3.79
C LEU A 221 0.32 10.65 3.24
N LEU A 222 0.79 9.64 3.96
CA LEU A 222 2.02 8.90 3.60
C LEU A 222 1.78 7.72 2.64
N GLU A 223 0.51 7.42 2.34
CA GLU A 223 0.11 6.23 1.56
C GLU A 223 0.61 4.91 2.17
N TYR A 224 0.57 4.80 3.49
CA TYR A 224 1.09 3.65 4.23
C TYR A 224 -0.02 2.67 4.63
N ASP A 225 0.34 1.38 4.66
CA ASP A 225 -0.48 0.36 5.31
C ASP A 225 -0.37 0.52 6.84
N ILE A 226 -1.45 0.23 7.55
CA ILE A 226 -1.49 0.27 9.01
C ILE A 226 -1.31 -1.14 9.55
N TYR A 227 -0.46 -1.30 10.57
CA TYR A 227 -0.29 -2.55 11.30
C TYR A 227 -0.73 -2.33 12.74
N ASP A 228 -1.94 -2.77 13.05
CA ASP A 228 -2.53 -2.74 14.38
C ASP A 228 -2.07 -3.97 15.17
N LEU A 229 -1.16 -3.76 16.12
CA LEU A 229 -0.57 -4.81 16.93
C LEU A 229 -1.29 -4.89 18.28
N GLU A 230 -2.15 -5.88 18.41
CA GLU A 230 -2.81 -6.21 19.66
C GLU A 230 -1.89 -7.09 20.52
N LEU A 231 -1.27 -6.48 21.54
CA LEU A 231 -0.31 -7.16 22.43
C LEU A 231 -0.94 -8.27 23.27
N SER A 232 -2.24 -8.19 23.58
CA SER A 232 -3.00 -9.23 24.30
C SER A 232 -3.06 -10.55 23.52
N SER A 233 -3.00 -10.46 22.18
CA SER A 233 -3.02 -11.61 21.27
C SER A 233 -1.61 -12.22 21.06
N VAL A 234 -0.58 -11.67 21.71
CA VAL A 234 0.82 -12.14 21.65
C VAL A 234 1.17 -12.92 22.92
N LYS A 235 1.51 -14.21 22.77
CA LYS A 235 1.80 -15.09 23.92
C LYS A 235 3.14 -14.81 24.59
N ASP A 236 4.18 -14.62 23.79
CA ASP A 236 5.53 -14.45 24.30
C ASP A 236 6.40 -13.54 23.42
N ASN A 237 7.62 -13.26 23.90
CA ASN A 237 8.59 -12.45 23.17
C ASN A 237 9.07 -13.10 21.86
N THR A 238 8.92 -14.42 21.71
CA THR A 238 9.28 -15.13 20.48
C THR A 238 8.27 -14.82 19.38
N ASP A 239 6.99 -14.90 19.71
CA ASP A 239 5.89 -14.53 18.81
C ASP A 239 5.96 -13.04 18.45
N LEU A 240 6.26 -12.17 19.41
CA LEU A 240 6.49 -10.74 19.13
C LEU A 240 7.64 -10.53 18.14
N ARG A 241 8.77 -11.23 18.31
CA ARG A 241 9.91 -11.14 17.37
C ARG A 241 9.53 -11.62 15.98
N LYS A 242 8.79 -12.72 15.86
CA LYS A 242 8.33 -13.23 14.56
C LYS A 242 7.41 -12.22 13.86
N LEU A 243 6.44 -11.64 14.58
CA LEU A 243 5.56 -10.59 14.06
C LEU A 243 6.36 -9.41 13.51
N LEU A 244 7.32 -8.91 14.29
CA LEU A 244 8.18 -7.80 13.89
C LEU A 244 9.04 -8.13 12.66
N ILE A 245 9.59 -9.34 12.57
CA ILE A 245 10.35 -9.79 11.38
C ILE A 245 9.46 -9.88 10.13
N GLU A 246 8.25 -10.43 10.27
CA GLU A 246 7.32 -10.53 9.13
C GLU A 246 6.90 -9.14 8.64
N THR A 247 6.60 -8.21 9.54
CA THR A 247 6.30 -6.81 9.21
C THR A 247 7.50 -6.12 8.56
N SER A 248 8.72 -6.35 9.06
CA SER A 248 9.97 -5.82 8.49
C SER A 248 10.16 -6.24 7.04
N ASN A 249 9.90 -7.51 6.72
CA ASN A 249 9.97 -8.04 5.37
C ASN A 249 8.90 -7.45 4.45
N LYS A 250 7.69 -7.17 4.97
CA LYS A 250 6.61 -6.51 4.21
C LYS A 250 6.90 -5.02 3.97
N LEU A 251 7.53 -4.34 4.93
CA LEU A 251 7.83 -2.91 4.85
C LEU A 251 9.20 -2.59 4.22
N ASN A 252 10.05 -3.60 3.96
CA ASN A 252 11.48 -3.42 3.61
C ASN A 252 12.26 -2.59 4.66
N ILE A 253 11.86 -2.65 5.93
CA ILE A 253 12.46 -1.87 7.03
C ILE A 253 13.14 -2.83 8.01
N SER A 254 14.47 -2.88 8.06
CA SER A 254 15.19 -3.68 9.07
C SER A 254 14.88 -3.18 10.50
N LEU A 255 14.47 -4.08 11.40
CA LEU A 255 14.17 -3.77 12.80
C LEU A 255 15.34 -4.13 13.73
N THR A 256 16.09 -3.14 14.23
CA THR A 256 16.80 -3.26 15.52
C THR A 256 17.32 -1.91 16.03
N ARG A 257 16.62 -1.34 17.03
CA ARG A 257 17.17 -0.79 18.30
C ARG A 257 16.01 -0.30 19.18
N ARG A 258 16.09 -0.57 20.48
CA ARG A 258 15.12 -0.21 21.52
C ARG A 258 15.08 1.31 21.73
N GLY A 259 13.87 1.86 21.86
CA GLY A 259 13.54 3.05 22.64
C GLY A 259 14.02 4.39 22.10
N ARG A 260 13.31 4.98 21.13
CA ARG A 260 13.15 6.44 20.97
C ARG A 260 11.77 6.70 20.34
N MET A 261 10.83 7.22 21.12
CA MET A 261 9.74 8.00 20.54
C MET A 261 10.34 9.38 20.33
N ASP A 262 10.48 9.78 19.08
CA ASP A 262 11.22 10.99 18.72
C ASP A 262 10.33 12.23 18.87
N ILE A 263 9.01 12.05 18.66
CA ILE A 263 8.01 13.12 18.70
C ILE A 263 6.86 12.72 19.62
N HIS A 264 6.49 13.63 20.50
CA HIS A 264 5.33 13.52 21.37
C HIS A 264 4.25 14.48 20.86
N ILE A 265 3.08 13.94 20.53
CA ILE A 265 1.91 14.69 20.07
C ILE A 265 0.85 14.59 21.16
N GLU A 266 0.64 15.71 21.85
CA GLU A 266 -0.47 15.87 22.78
C GLU A 266 -1.74 16.30 22.03
N LEU A 267 -2.75 15.43 22.04
CA LEU A 267 -4.09 15.70 21.54
C LEU A 267 -4.98 16.15 22.70
N SER A 268 -5.04 17.46 22.90
CA SER A 268 -5.77 18.15 23.96
C SER A 268 -7.28 18.27 23.68
N TYR A 269 -8.00 18.88 24.62
CA TYR A 269 -9.41 19.28 24.46
C TYR A 269 -9.63 20.21 23.25
N CYS A 270 -10.89 20.32 22.83
CA CYS A 270 -11.32 21.04 21.64
C CYS A 270 -11.05 22.54 21.79
N CYS A 271 -10.08 23.07 21.03
CA CYS A 271 -9.87 24.51 20.93
C CYS A 271 -10.84 25.12 19.91
N PHE A 272 -10.96 26.45 19.94
CA PHE A 272 -11.85 27.15 19.01
C PHE A 272 -11.51 26.90 17.53
N GLU A 273 -10.22 26.76 17.20
CA GLU A 273 -9.80 26.41 15.84
C GLU A 273 -10.25 24.99 15.44
N ALA A 274 -10.16 24.03 16.35
CA ALA A 274 -10.68 22.68 16.14
C ALA A 274 -12.21 22.70 15.99
N PHE A 275 -12.92 23.49 16.81
CA PHE A 275 -14.36 23.69 16.70
C PHE A 275 -14.76 24.23 15.32
N LYS A 276 -14.06 25.22 14.77
CA LYS A 276 -14.38 25.74 13.42
C LYS A 276 -14.27 24.65 12.34
N VAL A 277 -13.29 23.75 12.46
CA VAL A 277 -13.17 22.59 11.56
C VAL A 277 -14.39 21.67 11.71
N LEU A 278 -14.83 21.40 12.94
CA LEU A 278 -16.03 20.58 13.18
C LEU A 278 -17.30 21.28 12.65
N ALA A 279 -17.50 22.56 12.94
CA ALA A 279 -18.65 23.32 12.46
C ALA A 279 -18.74 23.35 10.93
N LYS A 280 -17.60 23.48 10.25
CA LYS A 280 -17.53 23.36 8.79
C LYS A 280 -17.87 21.95 8.32
N ASN A 281 -17.31 20.92 8.95
CA ASN A 281 -17.50 19.54 8.50
C ASN A 281 -18.92 19.00 8.73
N TYR A 282 -19.57 19.40 9.83
CA TYR A 282 -20.90 18.90 10.22
C TYR A 282 -22.05 19.80 9.77
N MET A 283 -21.85 21.12 9.74
CA MET A 283 -22.91 22.10 9.45
C MET A 283 -22.64 22.99 8.23
N ASP A 284 -21.48 22.83 7.57
CA ASP A 284 -21.03 23.70 6.46
C ASP A 284 -20.94 25.19 6.86
N LEU A 285 -20.59 25.46 8.12
CA LEU A 285 -20.48 26.82 8.67
C LEU A 285 -19.03 27.30 8.79
N GLU A 286 -18.71 28.40 8.10
CA GLU A 286 -17.42 29.09 8.26
C GLU A 286 -17.45 30.20 9.32
N SER A 287 -18.63 30.76 9.60
CA SER A 287 -18.84 31.79 10.61
C SER A 287 -20.27 31.78 11.15
N HIS A 288 -20.47 32.15 12.41
CA HIS A 288 -21.78 32.31 13.03
C HIS A 288 -21.72 33.34 14.16
N GLU A 289 -22.83 34.03 14.46
CA GLU A 289 -22.88 35.06 15.50
C GLU A 289 -22.51 34.52 16.89
N LEU A 290 -22.83 33.25 17.16
CA LEU A 290 -22.51 32.57 18.42
C LEU A 290 -21.05 32.13 18.54
N PHE A 291 -20.23 32.19 17.48
CA PHE A 291 -18.84 31.72 17.54
C PHE A 291 -18.01 32.48 18.57
N GLY A 292 -18.30 33.76 18.80
CA GLY A 292 -17.64 34.54 19.85
C GLY A 292 -17.95 34.00 21.25
N ILE A 293 -19.21 33.62 21.51
CA ILE A 293 -19.66 33.04 22.78
C ILE A 293 -19.05 31.64 22.96
N ILE A 294 -19.10 30.80 21.92
CA ILE A 294 -18.55 29.45 21.93
C ILE A 294 -17.04 29.48 22.20
N ASN A 295 -16.29 30.40 21.59
CA ASN A 295 -14.87 30.59 21.86
C ASN A 295 -14.60 30.92 23.34
N GLY A 296 -15.46 31.72 23.97
CA GLY A 296 -15.38 32.01 25.40
C GLY A 296 -15.59 30.73 26.23
N LEU A 297 -16.65 29.99 25.96
CA LEU A 297 -17.00 28.76 26.69
C LEU A 297 -15.94 27.65 26.55
N LEU A 298 -15.39 27.46 25.35
CA LEU A 298 -14.33 26.46 25.09
C LEU A 298 -13.01 26.77 25.84
N LYS A 299 -12.79 28.00 26.30
CA LYS A 299 -11.61 28.34 27.12
C LYS A 299 -11.80 27.97 28.59
N GLU A 300 -13.04 27.87 29.03
CA GLU A 300 -13.40 27.60 30.44
C GLU A 300 -13.83 26.14 30.66
N THR A 301 -14.04 25.38 29.58
CA THR A 301 -14.56 24.01 29.64
C THR A 301 -13.63 23.02 28.93
N ASN A 302 -13.45 21.86 29.55
CA ASN A 302 -12.74 20.75 28.95
C ASN A 302 -13.73 19.83 28.24
N ILE A 303 -13.92 20.09 26.94
CA ILE A 303 -14.77 19.27 26.06
C ILE A 303 -13.92 18.67 24.94
N THR A 304 -14.14 17.41 24.60
CA THR A 304 -13.35 16.76 23.55
C THR A 304 -13.94 17.04 22.17
N PRO A 305 -13.14 16.97 21.09
CA PRO A 305 -13.66 17.07 19.73
C PRO A 305 -14.79 16.06 19.43
N ALA A 306 -14.75 14.87 20.04
CA ALA A 306 -15.81 13.88 19.90
C ALA A 306 -17.12 14.34 20.57
N ASP A 307 -17.06 14.88 21.79
CA ASP A 307 -18.25 15.40 22.48
C ASP A 307 -18.86 16.58 21.69
N VAL A 308 -18.02 17.50 21.20
CA VAL A 308 -18.47 18.60 20.34
C VAL A 308 -19.11 18.07 19.06
N ALA A 309 -18.52 17.06 18.42
CA ALA A 309 -19.08 16.47 17.22
C ALA A 309 -20.45 15.81 17.50
N GLU A 310 -20.64 15.18 18.66
CA GLU A 310 -21.91 14.61 19.09
C GLU A 310 -22.99 15.68 19.27
N ASP A 311 -22.64 16.84 19.83
CA ASP A 311 -23.55 17.99 19.99
C ASP A 311 -23.90 18.70 18.66
N LEU A 312 -23.11 18.48 17.59
CA LEU A 312 -23.32 19.10 16.28
C LEU A 312 -24.15 18.24 15.30
N ILE A 313 -24.44 16.98 15.65
CA ILE A 313 -25.25 16.04 14.85
C ILE A 313 -26.74 16.24 15.16
#